data_AF-A0A915A5N6-F1
#
_entry.id   AF-A0A915A5N6-F1
#
_cell.length_a   1.000
_cell.length_b   1.000
_cell.length_c   1.000
_cell.angle_alpha   90.00
_cell.angle_beta   90.00
_cell.angle_gamma   90.00
#
_symmetry.space_group_name_H-M   'P 1'
#
loop_
_entity.id
_entity.type
_entity.pdbx_description
1 polymer ?
#
loop_
_entity_poly.entity_id
_entity_poly.type
_entity_poly.pdbx_seq_one_letter_code
_entity_poly.pdbx_strand_id
1 'polypeptide(L)'
;MSFRPSNFYYPVSGIEAERLLNTYGSEGSFLARPSGSSPSDYTLSVHRGSKITHVKIQNNGDCLDLYGGDTFASLSELVQFCVENPCQLRERDGETITMKCPLVVPPTERIGWAVSRPMTERWFHTGISGREAERLLLAEGKHGTYLVRESQSTPGQFAVSVKASDDKVTHVMIYNNNNKFDIGGGATFCTIGELLEHYTRNPMVDQAGTVVHLKQPLPSTRVPATGIDDRFQRLELVDRLTGKDGFADEFEKLQHQEPSQFVSRREGKKTENVNKNRYKNIIPYDHTRIVLRTDSSVEGADYINANLIEILSKEYPEFTGLQRRYISTQGCLPNTVNDFWMMVWQQNSRIIVMTTKEVERARSKCCRYWPSKGERERYGRKQEFTVETIEEDEQSDYTMRVMQLSSSLPGDDNEVRLIWHFQFLAWPDHGCPSDPRTVLNFLEKVNECEAQNCFEVPAGPIIVHCSAGIGRTGTFIVIDILLNQIK
;
A
#
# COMPACT_ATOMS: atom_id res chain seq x y z
N MET A 1 10.89 3.09 10.09
CA MET A 1 11.79 2.02 9.59
C MET A 1 12.39 2.52 8.29
N SER A 2 13.66 2.28 8.00
CA SER A 2 14.20 2.60 6.67
C SER A 2 13.70 1.58 5.66
N PHE A 3 13.43 2.01 4.43
CA PHE A 3 13.06 1.10 3.34
C PHE A 3 14.24 0.16 3.08
N ARG A 4 14.08 -1.13 3.37
CA ARG A 4 15.09 -2.13 3.05
C ARG A 4 14.80 -2.71 1.66
N PRO A 5 15.73 -2.60 0.70
CA PRO A 5 15.61 -3.29 -0.57
C PRO A 5 15.44 -4.78 -0.28
N SER A 6 14.43 -5.39 -0.90
CA SER A 6 14.19 -6.84 -0.91
C SER A 6 14.03 -7.28 -2.36
N ASN A 7 14.05 -8.59 -2.62
CA ASN A 7 13.81 -9.16 -3.95
C ASN A 7 14.80 -8.68 -5.03
N PHE A 8 16.02 -8.31 -4.62
CA PHE A 8 17.04 -7.80 -5.54
C PHE A 8 18.09 -8.85 -5.90
N TYR A 9 18.10 -10.02 -5.25
CA TYR A 9 19.08 -11.07 -5.48
C TYR A 9 18.54 -12.17 -6.40
N TYR A 10 19.23 -12.42 -7.50
CA TYR A 10 18.89 -13.47 -8.46
C TYR A 10 20.13 -14.36 -8.72
N PRO A 11 20.05 -15.69 -8.53
CA PRO A 11 21.15 -16.61 -8.79
C PRO A 11 21.31 -16.88 -10.29
N VAL A 12 21.69 -15.84 -11.04
CA VAL A 12 21.83 -15.86 -12.51
C VAL A 12 23.26 -15.51 -12.94
N SER A 13 23.61 -15.84 -14.19
CA SER A 13 24.90 -15.47 -14.78
C SER A 13 24.93 -13.98 -15.16
N GLY A 14 26.11 -13.45 -15.50
CA GLY A 14 26.24 -12.08 -16.02
C GLY A 14 25.43 -11.84 -17.29
N ILE A 15 25.52 -12.78 -18.23
CA ILE A 15 24.79 -12.74 -19.51
C ILE A 15 23.27 -12.72 -19.26
N GLU A 16 22.80 -13.57 -18.35
CA GLU A 16 21.38 -13.63 -18.02
C GLU A 16 20.90 -12.38 -17.28
N ALA A 17 21.74 -11.80 -16.41
CA ALA A 17 21.44 -10.53 -15.77
C ALA A 17 21.30 -9.38 -16.78
N GLU A 18 22.18 -9.31 -17.78
CA GLU A 18 22.07 -8.32 -18.87
C GLU A 18 20.76 -8.51 -19.64
N ARG A 19 20.41 -9.75 -20.01
CA ARG A 19 19.14 -10.06 -20.68
C ARG A 19 17.95 -9.56 -19.85
N LEU A 20 17.90 -9.92 -18.57
CA LEU A 20 16.79 -9.57 -17.68
C LEU A 20 16.68 -8.05 -17.47
N LEU A 21 17.80 -7.36 -17.25
CA LEU A 21 17.81 -5.90 -17.08
C LEU A 21 17.39 -5.17 -18.35
N ASN A 22 17.83 -5.62 -19.53
CA ASN A 22 17.42 -5.03 -20.81
C ASN A 22 15.95 -5.32 -21.15
N THR A 23 15.41 -6.46 -20.70
CA THR A 23 14.04 -6.88 -21.03
C THR A 23 13.01 -6.27 -20.08
N TYR A 24 13.31 -6.22 -18.78
CA TYR A 24 12.36 -5.86 -17.72
C TYR A 24 12.76 -4.63 -16.91
N GLY A 25 13.98 -4.15 -17.08
CA GLY A 25 14.51 -3.00 -16.36
C GLY A 25 14.39 -1.69 -17.15
N SER A 26 14.67 -0.61 -16.45
CA SER A 26 14.83 0.75 -16.96
C SER A 26 16.08 1.40 -16.36
N GLU A 27 16.44 2.60 -16.78
CA GLU A 27 17.59 3.32 -16.22
C GLU A 27 17.50 3.46 -14.68
N GLY A 28 18.49 2.89 -13.99
CA GLY A 28 18.57 2.80 -12.53
C GLY A 28 18.06 1.48 -11.94
N SER A 29 17.49 0.59 -12.77
CA SER A 29 17.14 -0.78 -12.35
C SER A 29 18.39 -1.58 -12.03
N PHE A 30 18.37 -2.38 -10.97
CA PHE A 30 19.52 -3.18 -10.58
C PHE A 30 19.16 -4.57 -10.04
N LEU A 31 20.11 -5.49 -10.10
CA LEU A 31 20.04 -6.77 -9.40
C LEU A 31 21.40 -7.17 -8.86
N ALA A 32 21.42 -7.91 -7.76
CA ALA A 32 22.60 -8.59 -7.25
C ALA A 32 22.57 -10.07 -7.64
N ARG A 33 23.74 -10.66 -7.84
CA ARG A 33 23.90 -12.07 -8.25
C ARG A 33 25.24 -12.64 -7.74
N PRO A 34 25.42 -13.96 -7.74
CA PRO A 34 26.73 -14.57 -7.58
C PRO A 34 27.74 -14.01 -8.60
N SER A 35 29.00 -13.88 -8.19
CA SER A 35 30.08 -13.58 -9.11
C SER A 35 30.46 -14.84 -9.90
N GLY A 36 30.47 -14.73 -11.24
CA GLY A 36 30.91 -15.81 -12.11
C GLY A 36 32.43 -16.04 -12.09
N SER A 37 33.20 -15.06 -11.61
CA SER A 37 34.68 -15.12 -11.56
C SER A 37 35.22 -15.52 -10.19
N SER A 38 34.41 -15.48 -9.13
CA SER A 38 34.87 -15.76 -7.76
C SER A 38 33.68 -16.30 -6.93
N PRO A 39 33.69 -17.58 -6.51
CA PRO A 39 32.52 -18.23 -5.90
C PRO A 39 32.01 -17.61 -4.59
N SER A 40 32.89 -16.94 -3.83
CA SER A 40 32.55 -16.26 -2.56
C SER A 40 31.98 -14.86 -2.77
N ASP A 41 32.22 -14.26 -3.94
CA ASP A 41 31.94 -12.85 -4.22
C ASP A 41 30.57 -12.67 -4.87
N TYR A 42 30.10 -11.43 -4.85
CA TYR A 42 28.86 -11.03 -5.52
C TYR A 42 29.14 -10.05 -6.65
N THR A 43 28.14 -9.86 -7.51
CA THR A 43 28.17 -8.82 -8.53
C THR A 43 26.84 -8.09 -8.53
N LEU A 44 26.90 -6.77 -8.49
CA LEU A 44 25.77 -5.88 -8.68
C LEU A 44 25.72 -5.46 -10.15
N SER A 45 24.60 -5.73 -10.81
CA SER A 45 24.38 -5.39 -12.22
C SER A 45 23.35 -4.27 -12.29
N VAL A 46 23.68 -3.16 -12.96
CA VAL A 46 22.88 -1.93 -12.98
C VAL A 46 22.62 -1.48 -14.42
N HIS A 47 21.37 -1.17 -14.74
CA HIS A 47 20.95 -0.64 -16.04
C HIS A 47 21.18 0.87 -16.10
N ARG A 48 22.00 1.34 -17.03
CA ARG A 48 22.40 2.76 -17.18
C ARG A 48 21.75 3.46 -18.37
N GLY A 49 20.64 2.93 -18.86
CA GLY A 49 19.92 3.45 -20.01
C GLY A 49 20.44 2.85 -21.32
N SER A 50 21.71 3.11 -21.66
CA SER A 50 22.33 2.62 -22.90
C SER A 50 23.18 1.36 -22.74
N LYS A 51 23.60 1.03 -21.51
CA LYS A 51 24.45 -0.13 -21.19
C LYS A 51 24.11 -0.72 -19.82
N ILE A 52 24.55 -1.95 -19.59
CA ILE A 52 24.56 -2.58 -18.27
C ILE A 52 25.98 -2.53 -17.72
N THR A 53 26.12 -2.12 -16.46
CA THR A 53 27.41 -2.11 -15.75
C THR A 53 27.41 -3.13 -14.63
N HIS A 54 28.52 -3.85 -14.47
CA HIS A 54 28.72 -4.84 -13.42
C HIS A 54 29.75 -4.36 -12.41
N VAL A 55 29.33 -4.24 -11.15
CA VAL A 55 30.14 -3.83 -10.01
C VAL A 55 30.45 -5.06 -9.17
N LYS A 56 31.73 -5.38 -8.99
CA LYS A 56 32.16 -6.51 -8.17
C LYS A 56 32.08 -6.15 -6.69
N ILE A 57 31.54 -7.07 -5.89
CA ILE A 57 31.47 -6.98 -4.43
C ILE A 57 32.30 -8.11 -3.86
N GLN A 58 33.37 -7.78 -3.14
CA GLN A 58 34.25 -8.77 -2.54
C GLN A 58 33.67 -9.20 -1.19
N ASN A 59 33.71 -10.51 -0.93
CA ASN A 59 33.30 -11.06 0.36
C ASN A 59 34.48 -11.73 1.02
N ASN A 60 35.00 -11.10 2.06
CA ASN A 60 36.19 -11.58 2.77
C ASN A 60 35.83 -12.49 3.96
N GLY A 61 34.57 -12.89 4.11
CA GLY A 61 34.06 -13.74 5.19
C GLY A 61 33.46 -12.94 6.35
N ASP A 62 34.03 -11.77 6.67
CA ASP A 62 33.56 -10.92 7.78
C ASP A 62 32.71 -9.73 7.31
N CYS A 63 33.00 -9.21 6.12
CA CYS A 63 32.31 -8.05 5.55
C CYS A 63 32.31 -8.08 4.02
N LEU A 64 31.40 -7.32 3.44
CA LEU A 64 31.34 -7.04 2.02
C LEU A 64 32.03 -5.71 1.71
N ASP A 65 32.94 -5.73 0.76
CA ASP A 65 33.70 -4.57 0.31
C ASP A 65 33.32 -4.20 -1.13
N LEU A 66 33.10 -2.92 -1.34
CA LEU A 66 32.86 -2.30 -2.62
C LEU A 66 34.02 -1.36 -2.98
N TYR A 67 34.90 -1.82 -3.87
CA TYR A 67 36.07 -1.08 -4.38
C TYR A 67 37.14 -0.64 -3.35
N GLY A 68 37.33 -1.36 -2.24
CA GLY A 68 38.38 -1.03 -1.26
C GLY A 68 38.03 0.19 -0.40
N GLY A 69 36.73 0.46 -0.24
CA GLY A 69 36.17 1.62 0.45
C GLY A 69 35.38 1.20 1.69
N ASP A 70 34.10 1.61 1.75
CA ASP A 70 33.19 1.27 2.84
C ASP A 70 32.92 -0.24 2.90
N THR A 71 32.83 -0.78 4.11
CA THR A 71 32.54 -2.20 4.37
C THR A 71 31.16 -2.36 4.99
N PHE A 72 30.46 -3.44 4.62
CA PHE A 72 29.08 -3.69 5.01
C PHE A 72 28.93 -5.09 5.63
N ALA A 73 28.03 -5.24 6.59
CA ALA A 73 27.80 -6.54 7.24
C ALA A 73 26.90 -7.46 6.39
N SER A 74 26.12 -6.90 5.46
CA SER A 74 25.26 -7.67 4.57
C SER A 74 25.06 -6.98 3.22
N LEU A 75 24.64 -7.77 2.22
CA LEU A 75 24.34 -7.27 0.89
C LEU A 75 23.14 -6.31 0.90
N SER A 76 22.20 -6.51 1.82
CA SER A 76 21.04 -5.63 1.99
C SER A 76 21.45 -4.24 2.48
N GLU A 77 22.37 -4.16 3.45
CA GLU A 77 22.90 -2.89 3.94
C GLU A 77 23.70 -2.15 2.87
N LEU A 78 24.53 -2.87 2.12
CA LEU A 78 25.27 -2.31 0.98
C LEU A 78 24.32 -1.72 -0.06
N VAL A 79 23.32 -2.48 -0.51
CA VAL A 79 22.35 -2.00 -1.49
C VAL A 79 21.56 -0.81 -0.96
N GLN A 80 21.12 -0.86 0.30
CA GLN A 80 20.41 0.26 0.92
C GLN A 80 21.26 1.53 0.91
N PHE A 81 22.54 1.42 1.32
CA PHE A 81 23.47 2.54 1.31
C PHE A 81 23.66 3.12 -0.10
N CYS A 82 23.82 2.28 -1.12
CA CYS A 82 23.98 2.74 -2.51
C CYS A 82 22.72 3.43 -3.06
N VAL A 83 21.52 2.99 -2.67
CA VAL A 83 20.25 3.62 -3.06
C VAL A 83 20.06 4.97 -2.36
N GLU A 84 20.39 5.05 -1.07
CA GLU A 84 20.30 6.29 -0.29
C GLU A 84 21.38 7.32 -0.68
N ASN A 85 22.50 6.86 -1.26
CA ASN A 85 23.65 7.68 -1.63
C ASN A 85 24.00 7.51 -3.12
N PRO A 86 23.23 8.11 -4.04
CA PRO A 86 23.32 7.86 -5.48
C PRO A 86 24.67 8.27 -6.12
N CYS A 87 25.49 9.06 -5.43
CA CYS A 87 26.80 9.51 -5.91
C CYS A 87 27.97 8.59 -5.56
N GLN A 88 27.71 7.47 -4.87
CA GLN A 88 28.74 6.64 -4.27
C GLN A 88 29.34 5.60 -5.22
N LEU A 89 28.53 5.02 -6.11
CA LEU A 89 29.03 4.07 -7.11
C LEU A 89 29.57 4.83 -8.32
N ARG A 90 30.81 4.55 -8.72
CA ARG A 90 31.47 5.20 -9.86
C ARG A 90 32.21 4.19 -10.74
N GLU A 91 32.22 4.45 -12.05
CA GLU A 91 33.08 3.73 -13.00
C GLU A 91 34.53 4.26 -12.94
N ARG A 92 35.46 3.55 -13.62
CA ARG A 92 36.88 3.92 -13.67
C ARG A 92 37.14 5.28 -14.33
N ASP A 93 36.22 5.73 -15.17
CA ASP A 93 36.23 7.04 -15.83
C ASP A 93 35.63 8.16 -14.95
N GLY A 94 35.12 7.82 -13.76
CA GLY A 94 34.54 8.75 -12.79
C GLY A 94 33.04 8.96 -12.93
N GLU A 95 32.39 8.33 -13.91
CA GLU A 95 30.95 8.45 -14.16
C GLU A 95 30.13 7.77 -13.05
N THR A 96 29.11 8.45 -12.55
CA THR A 96 28.27 7.96 -11.45
C THR A 96 27.30 6.87 -11.91
N ILE A 97 27.15 5.82 -11.10
CA ILE A 97 26.19 4.74 -11.28
C ILE A 97 25.06 4.94 -10.27
N THR A 98 23.89 5.35 -10.75
CA THR A 98 22.72 5.59 -9.90
C THR A 98 21.86 4.33 -9.80
N MET A 99 21.58 3.87 -8.57
CA MET A 99 20.59 2.83 -8.30
C MET A 99 19.28 3.48 -7.89
N LYS A 100 18.18 3.10 -8.56
CA LYS A 100 16.84 3.62 -8.28
C LYS A 100 15.93 2.56 -7.71
N CYS A 101 15.83 1.40 -8.37
CA CYS A 101 14.91 0.34 -7.97
C CYS A 101 15.48 -1.07 -8.22
N PRO A 102 15.19 -2.04 -7.34
CA PRO A 102 15.43 -3.45 -7.64
C PRO A 102 14.69 -3.88 -8.91
N LEU A 103 15.33 -4.72 -9.73
CA LEU A 103 14.68 -5.34 -10.87
C LEU A 103 13.58 -6.30 -10.40
N VAL A 104 12.38 -6.14 -10.94
CA VAL A 104 11.27 -7.06 -10.74
C VAL A 104 11.17 -7.98 -11.95
N VAL A 105 11.51 -9.26 -11.78
CA VAL A 105 11.38 -10.27 -12.83
C VAL A 105 9.99 -10.92 -12.74
N PRO A 106 9.20 -10.95 -13.84
CA PRO A 106 7.84 -11.48 -13.79
C PRO A 106 7.82 -13.00 -13.53
N PRO A 107 6.75 -13.53 -12.89
CA PRO A 107 6.59 -14.97 -12.67
C PRO A 107 6.49 -15.81 -13.96
N THR A 108 6.32 -15.19 -15.14
CA THR A 108 6.38 -15.87 -16.43
C THR A 108 7.79 -16.35 -16.78
N GLU A 109 8.82 -15.73 -16.20
CA GLU A 109 10.20 -16.18 -16.30
C GLU A 109 10.51 -17.22 -15.24
N ARG A 110 11.24 -18.29 -15.60
CA ARG A 110 11.54 -19.39 -14.67
C ARG A 110 12.19 -18.91 -13.37
N ILE A 111 13.12 -17.95 -13.47
CA ILE A 111 13.80 -17.39 -12.29
C ILE A 111 12.90 -16.46 -11.49
N GLY A 112 12.04 -15.67 -12.15
CA GLY A 112 11.05 -14.84 -11.50
C GLY A 112 10.03 -15.68 -10.73
N TRP A 113 9.55 -16.78 -11.31
CA TRP A 113 8.69 -17.75 -10.65
C TRP A 113 9.36 -18.36 -9.40
N ALA A 114 10.61 -18.82 -9.54
CA ALA A 114 11.32 -19.48 -8.44
C ALA A 114 11.52 -18.56 -7.23
N VAL A 115 11.86 -17.29 -7.47
CA VAL A 115 12.09 -16.28 -6.42
C VAL A 115 10.77 -15.78 -5.83
N SER A 116 9.75 -15.54 -6.64
CA SER A 116 8.46 -15.00 -6.16
C SER A 116 7.61 -16.02 -5.41
N ARG A 117 7.74 -17.31 -5.71
CA ARG A 117 6.84 -18.35 -5.17
C ARG A 117 6.73 -18.33 -3.63
N PRO A 118 7.81 -18.33 -2.83
CA PRO A 118 7.69 -18.23 -1.39
C PRO A 118 7.00 -16.93 -0.93
N MET A 119 7.17 -15.83 -1.64
CA MET A 119 6.64 -14.50 -1.27
C MET A 119 5.11 -14.41 -1.37
N THR A 120 4.50 -15.30 -2.15
CA THR A 120 3.04 -15.39 -2.27
C THR A 120 2.40 -16.14 -1.10
N GLU A 121 3.20 -16.93 -0.36
CA GLU A 121 2.73 -17.74 0.75
C GLU A 121 2.44 -16.90 1.98
N ARG A 122 1.34 -17.20 2.69
CA ARG A 122 0.93 -16.44 3.88
C ARG A 122 1.97 -16.52 5.00
N TRP A 123 2.79 -17.57 5.07
CA TRP A 123 3.80 -17.76 6.13
C TRP A 123 5.14 -17.06 5.86
N PHE A 124 5.30 -16.44 4.68
CA PHE A 124 6.53 -15.77 4.28
C PHE A 124 6.47 -14.27 4.54
N HIS A 125 7.51 -13.73 5.17
CA HIS A 125 7.62 -12.31 5.51
C HIS A 125 8.79 -11.69 4.75
N THR A 126 8.47 -10.89 3.73
CA THR A 126 9.46 -10.22 2.88
C THR A 126 10.14 -9.05 3.59
N GLY A 127 11.48 -9.02 3.56
CA GLY A 127 12.28 -7.87 4.00
C GLY A 127 12.41 -7.69 5.52
N ILE A 128 12.01 -8.66 6.33
CA ILE A 128 12.17 -8.61 7.79
C ILE A 128 13.48 -9.26 8.25
N SER A 129 14.12 -8.66 9.25
CA SER A 129 15.30 -9.20 9.93
C SER A 129 14.97 -10.29 10.92
N GLY A 130 16.01 -10.99 11.40
CA GLY A 130 15.89 -11.89 12.55
C GLY A 130 15.26 -11.19 13.77
N ARG A 131 15.76 -10.01 14.14
CA ARG A 131 15.26 -9.23 15.28
C ARG A 131 13.80 -8.77 15.11
N GLU A 132 13.40 -8.40 13.89
CA GLU A 132 12.00 -8.04 13.61
C GLU A 132 11.09 -9.27 13.68
N ALA A 133 11.54 -10.42 13.15
CA ALA A 133 10.85 -11.69 13.31
C ALA A 133 10.70 -12.10 14.78
N GLU A 134 11.74 -11.92 15.59
CA GLU A 134 11.68 -12.14 17.04
C GLU A 134 10.60 -11.27 17.68
N ARG A 135 10.62 -9.95 17.41
CA ARG A 135 9.62 -9.02 17.95
C ARG A 135 8.19 -9.43 17.58
N LEU A 136 7.94 -9.77 16.31
CA LEU A 136 6.62 -10.19 15.83
C LEU A 136 6.15 -11.48 16.52
N LEU A 137 7.02 -12.49 16.56
CA LEU A 137 6.71 -13.78 17.18
C LEU A 137 6.46 -13.65 18.68
N LEU A 138 7.23 -12.82 19.38
CA LEU A 138 7.04 -12.60 20.81
C LEU A 138 5.75 -11.85 21.13
N ALA A 139 5.39 -10.85 20.31
CA ALA A 139 4.19 -10.04 20.49
C ALA A 139 2.89 -10.79 20.15
N GLU A 140 2.88 -11.56 19.05
CA GLU A 140 1.65 -12.13 18.50
C GLU A 140 1.63 -13.67 18.52
N GLY A 141 2.80 -14.29 18.60
CA GLY A 141 2.96 -15.73 18.51
C GLY A 141 2.73 -16.46 19.83
N LYS A 142 2.26 -17.70 19.71
CA LYS A 142 2.24 -18.70 20.80
C LYS A 142 3.39 -19.68 20.58
N HIS A 143 3.63 -20.57 21.55
CA HIS A 143 4.60 -21.66 21.37
C HIS A 143 4.31 -22.44 20.07
N GLY A 144 5.33 -22.57 19.24
CA GLY A 144 5.31 -23.23 17.94
C GLY A 144 4.76 -22.38 16.80
N THR A 145 4.44 -21.10 17.05
CA THR A 145 4.20 -20.15 15.97
C THR A 145 5.52 -19.89 15.23
N TYR A 146 5.48 -19.96 13.90
CA TYR A 146 6.67 -19.77 13.06
C TYR A 146 6.40 -18.83 11.89
N LEU A 147 7.46 -18.26 11.32
CA LEU A 147 7.44 -17.53 10.07
C LEU A 147 8.69 -17.84 9.27
N VAL A 148 8.65 -17.66 7.95
CA VAL A 148 9.84 -17.76 7.09
C VAL A 148 10.19 -16.39 6.54
N ARG A 149 11.48 -16.12 6.40
CA ARG A 149 12.03 -14.87 5.87
C ARG A 149 13.29 -15.16 5.05
N GLU A 150 13.71 -14.19 4.28
CA GLU A 150 15.03 -14.20 3.63
C GLU A 150 16.15 -14.19 4.70
N SER A 151 17.28 -14.81 4.36
CA SER A 151 18.49 -14.70 5.16
C SER A 151 19.21 -13.39 4.84
N GLN A 152 19.48 -12.60 5.89
CA GLN A 152 20.24 -11.36 5.74
C GLN A 152 21.75 -11.61 5.67
N SER A 153 22.23 -12.65 6.35
CA SER A 153 23.65 -13.01 6.39
C SER A 153 24.09 -13.79 5.14
N THR A 154 23.18 -14.49 4.47
CA THR A 154 23.50 -15.31 3.30
C THR A 154 22.46 -15.11 2.20
N PRO A 155 22.71 -14.16 1.26
CA PRO A 155 21.81 -13.90 0.14
C PRO A 155 21.43 -15.17 -0.64
N GLY A 156 20.15 -15.27 -1.02
CA GLY A 156 19.59 -16.44 -1.70
C GLY A 156 19.19 -17.61 -0.78
N GLN A 157 19.53 -17.54 0.50
CA GLN A 157 19.12 -18.49 1.54
C GLN A 157 17.94 -17.93 2.34
N PHE A 158 17.29 -18.79 3.12
CA PHE A 158 16.14 -18.43 3.94
C PHE A 158 16.35 -18.82 5.40
N ALA A 159 15.45 -18.39 6.28
CA ALA A 159 15.41 -18.84 7.65
C ALA A 159 13.96 -19.01 8.12
N VAL A 160 13.69 -20.10 8.85
CA VAL A 160 12.47 -20.23 9.64
C VAL A 160 12.75 -19.73 11.05
N SER A 161 11.97 -18.75 11.48
CA SER A 161 11.99 -18.21 12.84
C SER A 161 10.80 -18.79 13.59
N VAL A 162 11.00 -19.36 14.77
CA VAL A 162 9.95 -20.07 15.52
C VAL A 162 10.02 -19.76 17.00
N LYS A 163 8.86 -19.48 17.59
CA LYS A 163 8.73 -19.25 19.03
C LYS A 163 8.76 -20.56 19.79
N ALA A 164 9.81 -20.75 20.58
CA ALA A 164 9.98 -21.88 21.49
C ALA A 164 9.05 -21.79 22.71
N SER A 165 9.06 -22.82 23.54
CA SER A 165 8.21 -22.91 24.73
C SER A 165 8.65 -22.03 25.90
N ASP A 166 9.91 -21.60 25.91
CA ASP A 166 10.53 -20.72 26.91
C ASP A 166 10.48 -19.23 26.51
N ASP A 167 9.57 -18.87 25.60
CA ASP A 167 9.45 -17.53 25.00
C ASP A 167 10.75 -17.03 24.36
N LYS A 168 11.64 -17.94 23.93
CA LYS A 168 12.74 -17.60 23.01
C LYS A 168 12.33 -17.85 21.57
N VAL A 169 13.08 -17.29 20.65
CA VAL A 169 12.90 -17.50 19.23
C VAL A 169 14.14 -18.19 18.67
N THR A 170 13.91 -19.32 18.03
CA THR A 170 14.96 -20.08 17.35
C THR A 170 14.93 -19.74 15.86
N HIS A 171 16.10 -19.52 15.28
CA HIS A 171 16.25 -19.31 13.84
C HIS A 171 16.96 -20.52 13.23
N VAL A 172 16.27 -21.23 12.34
CA VAL A 172 16.84 -22.35 11.59
C VAL A 172 17.07 -21.92 10.16
N MET A 173 18.30 -22.08 9.67
CA MET A 173 18.67 -21.78 8.29
C MET A 173 18.02 -22.78 7.34
N ILE A 174 17.53 -22.26 6.21
CA ILE A 174 17.02 -23.05 5.09
C ILE A 174 17.95 -22.78 3.91
N TYR A 175 18.66 -23.82 3.49
CA TYR A 175 19.59 -23.75 2.38
C TYR A 175 18.89 -24.05 1.06
N ASN A 176 19.04 -23.18 0.08
CA ASN A 176 18.62 -23.33 -1.31
C ASN A 176 19.83 -23.70 -2.17
N ASN A 177 19.88 -24.97 -2.54
CA ASN A 177 20.90 -25.56 -3.40
C ASN A 177 20.26 -25.93 -4.75
N ASN A 178 20.31 -25.01 -5.73
CA ASN A 178 19.71 -25.20 -7.07
C ASN A 178 18.21 -25.56 -7.04
N ASN A 179 17.40 -24.81 -6.28
CA ASN A 179 15.97 -25.05 -6.06
C ASN A 179 15.66 -26.36 -5.32
N LYS A 180 16.62 -26.88 -4.56
CA LYS A 180 16.38 -27.88 -3.52
C LYS A 180 16.63 -27.26 -2.16
N PHE A 181 15.71 -27.50 -1.23
CA PHE A 181 15.70 -26.88 0.08
C PHE A 181 16.02 -27.90 1.16
N ASP A 182 16.91 -27.55 2.09
CA ASP A 182 17.26 -28.36 3.26
C ASP A 182 17.61 -27.46 4.46
N ILE A 183 17.91 -28.04 5.63
CA ILE A 183 18.25 -27.31 6.86
C ILE A 183 19.73 -27.49 7.27
N GLY A 184 20.61 -27.82 6.33
CA GLY A 184 22.04 -28.06 6.55
C GLY A 184 22.41 -29.53 6.68
N GLY A 185 21.47 -30.43 6.41
CA GLY A 185 21.64 -31.88 6.46
C GLY A 185 20.30 -32.63 6.39
N GLY A 186 20.35 -33.93 6.12
CA GLY A 186 19.17 -34.79 6.06
C GLY A 186 18.40 -34.72 4.73
N ALA A 187 17.07 -34.64 4.81
CA ALA A 187 16.20 -34.66 3.65
C ALA A 187 16.23 -33.34 2.87
N THR A 188 16.14 -33.44 1.55
CA THR A 188 16.05 -32.30 0.62
C THR A 188 14.66 -32.25 -0.01
N PHE A 189 14.11 -31.05 -0.20
CA PHE A 189 12.75 -30.82 -0.70
C PHE A 189 12.75 -29.97 -1.96
N CYS A 190 11.71 -30.07 -2.79
CA CYS A 190 11.58 -29.25 -4.00
C CYS A 190 11.05 -27.85 -3.67
N THR A 191 10.39 -27.69 -2.52
CA THR A 191 9.81 -26.41 -2.09
C THR A 191 9.98 -26.19 -0.59
N ILE A 192 9.98 -24.93 -0.17
CA ILE A 192 9.96 -24.60 1.26
C ILE A 192 8.65 -25.08 1.91
N GLY A 193 7.52 -25.06 1.19
CA GLY A 193 6.25 -25.58 1.70
C GLY A 193 6.33 -27.07 2.08
N GLU A 194 6.92 -27.90 1.21
CA GLU A 194 7.16 -29.33 1.49
C GLU A 194 8.11 -29.54 2.67
N LEU A 195 9.17 -28.71 2.76
CA LEU A 195 10.10 -28.72 3.88
C LEU A 195 9.36 -28.43 5.20
N LEU A 196 8.54 -27.39 5.23
CA LEU A 196 7.76 -27.01 6.40
C LEU A 196 6.77 -28.12 6.79
N GLU A 197 6.05 -28.69 5.82
CA GLU A 197 5.12 -29.79 6.06
C GLU A 197 5.82 -31.02 6.66
N HIS A 198 7.02 -31.34 6.19
CA HIS A 198 7.83 -32.40 6.75
C HIS A 198 8.22 -32.13 8.20
N TYR A 199 8.75 -30.94 8.51
CA TYR A 199 9.21 -30.59 9.86
C TYR A 199 8.09 -30.23 10.85
N THR A 200 6.88 -29.96 10.36
CA THR A 200 5.67 -29.94 11.19
C THR A 200 5.32 -31.33 11.71
N ARG A 201 5.53 -32.39 10.89
CA ARG A 201 5.30 -33.78 11.29
C ARG A 201 6.48 -34.40 12.04
N ASN A 202 7.69 -33.94 11.75
CA ASN A 202 8.94 -34.45 12.30
C ASN A 202 9.72 -33.26 12.94
N PRO A 203 9.43 -32.91 14.21
CA PRO A 203 10.05 -31.76 14.84
C PRO A 203 11.58 -31.81 14.83
N MET A 204 12.21 -30.65 14.61
CA MET A 204 13.67 -30.54 14.62
C MET A 204 14.19 -30.56 16.06
N VAL A 205 15.47 -30.91 16.25
CA VAL A 205 16.15 -30.86 17.55
C VAL A 205 17.42 -30.03 17.39
N ASP A 206 17.58 -29.02 18.25
CA ASP A 206 18.78 -28.19 18.23
C ASP A 206 19.97 -28.89 18.92
N GLN A 207 21.16 -28.27 18.87
CA GLN A 207 22.38 -28.82 19.48
C GLN A 207 22.30 -28.96 21.01
N ALA A 208 21.40 -28.21 21.67
CA ALA A 208 21.16 -28.28 23.11
C ALA A 208 20.11 -29.36 23.47
N GLY A 209 19.53 -30.05 22.48
CA GLY A 209 18.48 -31.05 22.67
C GLY A 209 17.07 -30.46 22.76
N THR A 210 16.89 -29.17 22.48
CA THR A 210 15.57 -28.53 22.48
C THR A 210 14.80 -28.93 21.23
N VAL A 211 13.56 -29.37 21.42
CA VAL A 211 12.68 -29.72 20.30
C VAL A 211 12.01 -28.47 19.75
N VAL A 212 12.20 -28.23 18.46
CA VAL A 212 11.67 -27.10 17.71
C VAL A 212 10.41 -27.54 16.97
N HIS A 213 9.25 -27.13 17.48
CA HIS A 213 7.95 -27.49 16.91
C HIS A 213 7.42 -26.43 15.95
N LEU A 214 7.18 -26.79 14.69
CA LEU A 214 6.45 -25.96 13.74
C LEU A 214 4.95 -26.29 13.81
N LYS A 215 4.19 -25.50 14.58
CA LYS A 215 2.76 -25.77 14.84
C LYS A 215 1.83 -24.96 13.95
N GLN A 216 2.01 -23.65 13.92
CA GLN A 216 1.18 -22.75 13.11
C GLN A 216 1.99 -21.60 12.52
N PRO A 217 1.71 -21.19 11.27
CA PRO A 217 2.35 -20.02 10.71
C PRO A 217 1.84 -18.73 11.36
N LEU A 218 2.69 -17.71 11.44
CA LEU A 218 2.30 -16.31 11.62
C LEU A 218 2.08 -15.71 10.22
N PRO A 219 0.83 -15.38 9.82
CA PRO A 219 0.58 -14.88 8.48
C PRO A 219 1.15 -13.48 8.24
N SER A 220 1.64 -13.23 7.02
CA SER A 220 2.06 -11.93 6.51
C SER A 220 1.05 -11.41 5.51
N THR A 221 0.70 -10.13 5.61
CA THR A 221 -0.15 -9.42 4.65
C THR A 221 0.67 -8.71 3.57
N ARG A 222 1.99 -8.64 3.70
CA ARG A 222 2.87 -8.05 2.68
C ARG A 222 2.98 -9.00 1.49
N VAL A 223 2.85 -8.47 0.28
CA VAL A 223 2.95 -9.22 -0.97
C VAL A 223 3.50 -8.32 -2.08
N PRO A 224 4.41 -8.80 -2.93
CA PRO A 224 4.78 -8.06 -4.14
C PRO A 224 3.58 -7.95 -5.09
N ALA A 225 3.39 -6.80 -5.75
CA ALA A 225 2.28 -6.59 -6.67
C ALA A 225 2.22 -7.65 -7.80
N THR A 226 3.38 -8.13 -8.27
CA THR A 226 3.49 -9.19 -9.27
C THR A 226 3.04 -10.58 -8.79
N GLY A 227 2.90 -10.79 -7.48
CA GLY A 227 2.43 -12.04 -6.88
C GLY A 227 1.00 -11.98 -6.37
N ILE A 228 0.23 -10.95 -6.72
CA ILE A 228 -1.12 -10.74 -6.17
C ILE A 228 -2.11 -11.82 -6.60
N ASP A 229 -2.01 -12.34 -7.83
CA ASP A 229 -2.89 -13.39 -8.34
C ASP A 229 -2.68 -14.70 -7.58
N ASP A 230 -1.42 -15.08 -7.33
CA ASP A 230 -1.08 -16.23 -6.52
C ASP A 230 -1.55 -16.04 -5.08
N ARG A 231 -1.34 -14.85 -4.49
CA ARG A 231 -1.84 -14.53 -3.15
C ARG A 231 -3.36 -14.61 -3.08
N PHE A 232 -4.08 -14.15 -4.09
CA PHE A 232 -5.53 -14.26 -4.17
C PHE A 232 -5.96 -15.72 -4.10
N GLN A 233 -5.37 -16.59 -4.92
CA GLN A 233 -5.63 -18.03 -4.88
C GLN A 233 -5.33 -18.64 -3.51
N ARG A 234 -4.27 -18.19 -2.82
CA ARG A 234 -3.97 -18.65 -1.44
C ARG A 234 -5.03 -18.21 -0.43
N LEU A 235 -5.60 -17.02 -0.60
CA LEU A 235 -6.64 -16.49 0.29
C LEU A 235 -8.01 -17.12 0.05
N GLU A 236 -8.28 -17.66 -1.14
CA GLU A 236 -9.50 -18.44 -1.41
C GLU A 236 -9.51 -19.84 -0.76
N LEU A 237 -8.34 -20.35 -0.36
CA LEU A 237 -8.25 -21.66 0.27
C LEU A 237 -8.92 -21.63 1.65
N VAL A 238 -9.94 -22.46 1.81
CA VAL A 238 -10.65 -22.66 3.08
C VAL A 238 -9.81 -23.53 4.01
N ASP A 239 -9.50 -23.01 5.19
CA ASP A 239 -8.87 -23.78 6.26
C ASP A 239 -9.84 -24.84 6.80
N ARG A 240 -9.39 -26.09 6.84
CA ARG A 240 -10.23 -27.24 7.21
C ARG A 240 -10.61 -27.26 8.69
N LEU A 241 -9.83 -26.60 9.55
CA LEU A 241 -10.04 -26.56 10.99
C LEU A 241 -10.97 -25.41 11.37
N THR A 242 -10.80 -24.24 10.77
CA THR A 242 -11.60 -23.06 11.09
C THR A 242 -12.85 -22.93 10.22
N GLY A 243 -12.85 -23.54 9.02
CA GLY A 243 -13.90 -23.38 8.01
C GLY A 243 -13.90 -22.02 7.34
N LYS A 244 -12.88 -21.19 7.57
CA LYS A 244 -12.73 -19.83 7.01
C LYS A 244 -11.70 -19.83 5.90
N ASP A 245 -11.93 -18.98 4.91
CA ASP A 245 -10.91 -18.67 3.91
C ASP A 245 -9.90 -17.63 4.47
N GLY A 246 -8.81 -17.44 3.74
CA GLY A 246 -7.76 -16.50 4.13
C GLY A 246 -8.21 -15.04 4.12
N PHE A 247 -9.19 -14.67 3.29
CA PHE A 247 -9.76 -13.31 3.27
C PHE A 247 -10.50 -13.00 4.58
N ALA A 248 -11.38 -13.92 5.01
CA ALA A 248 -12.10 -13.79 6.26
C ALA A 248 -11.14 -13.74 7.46
N ASP A 249 -10.12 -14.60 7.48
CA ASP A 249 -9.08 -14.58 8.52
C ASP A 249 -8.37 -13.23 8.63
N GLU A 250 -7.92 -12.68 7.49
CA GLU A 250 -7.17 -11.41 7.47
C GLU A 250 -8.07 -10.21 7.80
N PHE A 251 -9.30 -10.20 7.29
CA PHE A 251 -10.28 -9.16 7.60
C PHE A 251 -10.67 -9.17 9.08
N GLU A 252 -10.91 -10.34 9.67
CA GLU A 252 -11.20 -10.45 11.10
C GLU A 252 -10.03 -9.98 11.96
N LYS A 253 -8.79 -10.33 11.60
CA LYS A 253 -7.61 -9.80 12.30
C LYS A 253 -7.56 -8.28 12.28
N LEU A 254 -7.85 -7.66 11.13
CA LEU A 254 -7.93 -6.21 11.02
C LEU A 254 -9.02 -5.62 11.94
N GLN A 255 -10.18 -6.29 12.08
CA GLN A 255 -11.23 -5.84 13.00
C GLN A 255 -10.83 -5.91 14.48
N HIS A 256 -9.95 -6.84 14.85
CA HIS A 256 -9.46 -7.02 16.22
C HIS A 256 -8.20 -6.19 16.54
N GLN A 257 -7.60 -5.54 15.55
CA GLN A 257 -6.49 -4.63 15.79
C GLN A 257 -7.00 -3.41 16.55
N GLU A 258 -6.46 -3.19 17.76
CA GLU A 258 -6.73 -1.95 18.47
C GLU A 258 -6.09 -0.78 17.70
N PRO A 259 -6.78 0.37 17.59
CA PRO A 259 -6.17 1.57 17.06
C PRO A 259 -4.87 1.86 17.79
N SER A 260 -3.77 2.03 17.05
CA SER A 260 -2.45 2.34 17.60
C SER A 260 -2.41 3.67 18.37
N GLN A 261 -3.45 4.51 18.21
CA GLN A 261 -3.59 5.81 18.84
C GLN A 261 -4.95 5.95 19.51
N PHE A 262 -4.99 6.64 20.65
CA PHE A 262 -6.26 7.04 21.27
C PHE A 262 -7.03 7.97 20.33
N VAL A 263 -8.18 7.50 19.83
CA VAL A 263 -8.99 8.24 18.87
C VAL A 263 -10.16 8.97 19.52
N SER A 264 -10.01 10.27 19.74
CA SER A 264 -11.09 11.15 20.21
C SER A 264 -12.11 11.43 19.10
N ARG A 265 -13.39 11.49 19.48
CA ARG A 265 -14.54 11.80 18.61
C ARG A 265 -15.53 12.72 19.34
N ARG A 266 -15.02 13.65 20.14
CA ARG A 266 -15.82 14.49 21.03
C ARG A 266 -16.59 15.54 20.25
N GLU A 267 -15.99 16.10 19.20
CA GLU A 267 -16.58 17.19 18.41
C GLU A 267 -17.87 16.75 17.73
N GLY A 268 -17.89 15.54 17.15
CA GLY A 268 -19.08 14.97 16.53
C GLY A 268 -20.19 14.57 17.51
N LYS A 269 -19.90 14.48 18.82
CA LYS A 269 -20.88 14.16 19.88
C LYS A 269 -21.49 15.40 20.54
N LYS A 270 -20.98 16.60 20.25
CA LYS A 270 -21.55 17.85 20.75
C LYS A 270 -23.01 17.99 20.33
N THR A 271 -23.83 18.53 21.22
CA THR A 271 -25.28 18.66 21.05
C THR A 271 -25.67 19.37 19.75
N GLU A 272 -24.88 20.37 19.35
CA GLU A 272 -25.06 21.20 18.16
C GLU A 272 -24.71 20.46 16.85
N ASN A 273 -23.91 19.39 16.95
CA ASN A 273 -23.37 18.64 15.81
C ASN A 273 -24.08 17.31 15.55
N VAL A 274 -24.84 16.79 16.53
CA VAL A 274 -25.53 15.47 16.41
C VAL A 274 -26.44 15.41 15.18
N ASN A 275 -27.15 16.50 14.87
CA ASN A 275 -28.06 16.59 13.72
C ASN A 275 -27.32 16.79 12.37
N LYS A 276 -26.01 17.01 12.38
CA LYS A 276 -25.14 17.07 11.20
C LYS A 276 -24.57 15.71 10.83
N ASN A 277 -24.80 14.68 11.67
CA ASN A 277 -24.36 13.31 11.42
C ASN A 277 -25.50 12.49 10.82
N ARG A 278 -25.26 11.87 9.64
CA ARG A 278 -26.23 10.96 9.03
C ARG A 278 -26.50 9.74 9.92
N TYR A 279 -25.46 9.26 10.60
CA TYR A 279 -25.55 8.17 11.57
C TYR A 279 -24.92 8.60 12.88
N LYS A 280 -25.69 8.52 13.98
CA LYS A 280 -25.27 9.01 15.31
C LYS A 280 -23.93 8.42 15.80
N ASN A 281 -23.62 7.20 15.39
CA ASN A 281 -22.44 6.44 15.85
C ASN A 281 -21.27 6.50 14.85
N ILE A 282 -21.45 7.10 13.68
CA ILE A 282 -20.42 7.26 12.66
C ILE A 282 -20.06 8.73 12.61
N ILE A 283 -18.99 9.08 13.30
CA ILE A 283 -18.56 10.44 13.56
C ILE A 283 -17.04 10.55 13.32
N PRO A 284 -16.55 11.71 12.86
CA PRO A 284 -15.17 11.86 12.45
C PRO A 284 -14.24 11.83 13.66
N TYR A 285 -13.01 11.37 13.44
CA TYR A 285 -11.96 11.52 14.44
C TYR A 285 -11.54 12.98 14.58
N ASP A 286 -11.39 13.46 15.82
CA ASP A 286 -11.13 14.88 16.10
C ASP A 286 -9.78 15.35 15.53
N HIS A 287 -8.76 14.49 15.49
CA HIS A 287 -7.39 14.85 15.09
C HIS A 287 -7.21 15.03 13.58
N THR A 288 -8.10 14.46 12.77
CA THR A 288 -8.07 14.57 11.30
C THR A 288 -9.36 15.15 10.72
N ARG A 289 -10.30 15.62 11.55
CA ARG A 289 -11.55 16.18 11.05
C ARG A 289 -11.28 17.44 10.24
N ILE A 290 -12.12 17.71 9.24
CA ILE A 290 -12.10 19.01 8.58
C ILE A 290 -12.77 20.03 9.50
N VAL A 291 -12.03 21.09 9.83
CA VAL A 291 -12.53 22.25 10.59
C VAL A 291 -12.92 23.34 9.59
N LEU A 292 -14.22 23.69 9.54
CA LEU A 292 -14.71 24.75 8.67
C LEU A 292 -14.33 26.12 9.24
N ARG A 293 -13.72 26.97 8.41
CA ARG A 293 -13.42 28.37 8.71
C ARG A 293 -14.72 29.17 8.60
N THR A 294 -15.08 29.84 9.67
CA THR A 294 -16.35 30.55 9.81
C THR A 294 -16.17 31.74 10.73
N ASP A 295 -16.68 32.91 10.32
CA ASP A 295 -16.75 34.10 11.19
C ASP A 295 -17.93 34.04 12.18
N SER A 296 -18.75 32.99 12.07
CA SER A 296 -19.90 32.78 12.95
C SER A 296 -19.44 32.38 14.35
N SER A 297 -19.93 33.11 15.36
CA SER A 297 -19.81 32.75 16.77
C SER A 297 -20.75 31.60 17.19
N VAL A 298 -21.52 31.03 16.25
CA VAL A 298 -22.45 29.93 16.53
C VAL A 298 -21.68 28.66 16.85
N GLU A 299 -22.02 28.03 17.97
CA GLU A 299 -21.43 26.75 18.35
C GLU A 299 -21.73 25.66 17.31
N GLY A 300 -20.73 24.83 16.99
CA GLY A 300 -20.83 23.80 15.95
C GLY A 300 -20.75 24.35 14.51
N ALA A 301 -20.52 25.64 14.33
CA ALA A 301 -20.34 26.26 13.02
C ALA A 301 -19.10 25.73 12.26
N ASP A 302 -18.10 25.22 12.97
CA ASP A 302 -16.85 24.69 12.41
C ASP A 302 -16.94 23.20 12.03
N TYR A 303 -18.09 22.56 12.26
CA TYR A 303 -18.24 21.12 12.14
C TYR A 303 -18.81 20.68 10.80
N ILE A 304 -18.15 19.69 10.21
CA ILE A 304 -18.66 18.81 9.16
C ILE A 304 -18.21 17.38 9.46
N ASN A 305 -19.02 16.38 9.14
CA ASN A 305 -18.66 14.96 9.29
C ASN A 305 -17.76 14.53 8.13
N ALA A 306 -16.47 14.91 8.23
CA ALA A 306 -15.45 14.61 7.23
C ALA A 306 -14.06 14.51 7.88
N ASN A 307 -13.19 13.64 7.34
CA ASN A 307 -11.79 13.51 7.75
C ASN A 307 -10.85 13.66 6.55
N LEU A 308 -9.73 14.34 6.77
CA LEU A 308 -8.58 14.30 5.87
C LEU A 308 -7.92 12.93 5.96
N ILE A 309 -7.66 12.31 4.82
CA ILE A 309 -6.97 11.03 4.69
C ILE A 309 -5.64 11.32 3.99
N GLU A 310 -4.54 11.04 4.70
CA GLU A 310 -3.18 11.24 4.24
C GLU A 310 -2.39 9.94 4.35
N ILE A 311 -1.41 9.81 3.47
CA ILE A 311 -0.50 8.69 3.47
C ILE A 311 0.60 8.96 4.50
N LEU A 312 0.76 8.05 5.45
CA LEU A 312 1.76 8.16 6.52
C LEU A 312 3.13 7.69 6.04
N SER A 313 3.78 8.48 5.18
CA SER A 313 5.07 8.12 4.56
C SER A 313 6.20 7.76 5.55
N LYS A 314 6.17 8.31 6.76
CA LYS A 314 7.14 7.96 7.83
C LYS A 314 6.95 6.53 8.35
N GLU A 315 5.71 6.07 8.40
CA GLU A 315 5.35 4.73 8.88
C GLU A 315 5.42 3.69 7.75
N TYR A 316 5.08 4.12 6.53
CA TYR A 316 5.10 3.29 5.33
C TYR A 316 6.00 3.90 4.24
N PRO A 317 7.33 3.72 4.36
CA PRO A 317 8.31 4.30 3.44
C PRO A 317 8.08 3.94 1.97
N GLU A 318 7.50 2.78 1.68
CA GLU A 318 7.14 2.34 0.32
C GLU A 318 6.16 3.29 -0.38
N PHE A 319 5.46 4.17 0.36
CA PHE A 319 4.57 5.18 -0.21
C PHE A 319 5.13 6.62 -0.13
N THR A 320 6.42 6.82 0.19
CA THR A 320 7.00 8.17 0.42
C THR A 320 6.90 9.10 -0.79
N GLY A 321 6.86 8.55 -2.00
CA GLY A 321 6.70 9.34 -3.24
C GLY A 321 5.25 9.74 -3.54
N LEU A 322 4.26 9.15 -2.86
CA LEU A 322 2.86 9.34 -3.18
C LEU A 322 2.29 10.53 -2.41
N GLN A 323 2.05 11.65 -3.09
CA GLN A 323 1.56 12.91 -2.49
C GLN A 323 0.04 13.04 -2.48
N ARG A 324 -0.69 11.93 -2.67
CA ARG A 324 -2.14 11.94 -2.83
C ARG A 324 -2.85 12.11 -1.50
N ARG A 325 -3.88 12.97 -1.48
CA ARG A 325 -4.68 13.29 -0.29
C ARG A 325 -6.16 13.23 -0.62
N TYR A 326 -6.96 12.81 0.36
CA TYR A 326 -8.39 12.65 0.19
C TYR A 326 -9.15 13.29 1.35
N ILE A 327 -10.41 13.62 1.13
CA ILE A 327 -11.37 13.87 2.20
C ILE A 327 -12.41 12.77 2.13
N SER A 328 -12.50 11.98 3.20
CA SER A 328 -13.59 11.04 3.39
C SER A 328 -14.74 11.75 4.09
N THR A 329 -15.93 11.78 3.49
CA THR A 329 -17.11 12.43 4.08
C THR A 329 -18.39 11.61 3.88
N GLN A 330 -19.41 11.89 4.69
CA GLN A 330 -20.73 11.28 4.55
C GLN A 330 -21.50 11.87 3.35
N GLY A 331 -22.57 11.19 2.92
CA GLY A 331 -23.51 11.78 1.96
C GLY A 331 -24.28 12.94 2.59
N CYS A 332 -24.36 14.07 1.89
CA CYS A 332 -24.95 15.33 2.37
C CYS A 332 -26.37 15.14 2.92
N LEU A 333 -26.64 15.72 4.09
CA LEU A 333 -27.99 15.93 4.60
C LEU A 333 -28.50 17.29 4.12
N PRO A 334 -29.82 17.55 4.11
CA PRO A 334 -30.36 18.86 3.72
C PRO A 334 -29.74 20.02 4.51
N ASN A 335 -29.48 19.83 5.80
CA ASN A 335 -28.87 20.83 6.68
C ASN A 335 -27.33 20.91 6.61
N THR A 336 -26.67 20.08 5.80
CA THR A 336 -25.20 20.08 5.66
C THR A 336 -24.72 20.41 4.25
N VAL A 337 -25.61 20.67 3.29
CA VAL A 337 -25.24 21.03 1.90
C VAL A 337 -24.37 22.30 1.87
N ASN A 338 -24.74 23.31 2.66
CA ASN A 338 -23.96 24.55 2.75
C ASN A 338 -22.58 24.34 3.38
N ASP A 339 -22.51 23.49 4.41
CA ASP A 339 -21.26 23.11 5.08
C ASP A 339 -20.34 22.33 4.11
N PHE A 340 -20.92 21.51 3.23
CA PHE A 340 -20.19 20.77 2.21
C PHE A 340 -19.54 21.69 1.17
N TRP A 341 -20.27 22.67 0.62
CA TRP A 341 -19.68 23.62 -0.33
C TRP A 341 -18.63 24.54 0.30
N MET A 342 -18.80 24.91 1.57
CA MET A 342 -17.76 25.59 2.33
C MET A 342 -16.49 24.73 2.45
N MET A 343 -16.63 23.42 2.71
CA MET A 343 -15.51 22.49 2.72
C MET A 343 -14.82 22.42 1.35
N VAL A 344 -15.57 22.26 0.26
CA VAL A 344 -15.05 22.19 -1.12
C VAL A 344 -14.22 23.44 -1.42
N TRP A 345 -14.77 24.63 -1.14
CA TRP A 345 -14.06 25.90 -1.35
C TRP A 345 -12.81 26.00 -0.47
N GLN A 346 -12.94 25.84 0.84
CA GLN A 346 -11.84 26.02 1.78
C GLN A 346 -10.65 25.10 1.47
N GLN A 347 -10.94 23.85 1.09
CA GLN A 347 -9.90 22.85 0.85
C GLN A 347 -9.31 22.94 -0.56
N ASN A 348 -9.80 23.86 -1.39
CA ASN A 348 -9.44 23.97 -2.80
C ASN A 348 -9.65 22.66 -3.57
N SER A 349 -10.60 21.83 -3.14
CA SER A 349 -10.88 20.54 -3.75
C SER A 349 -11.48 20.73 -5.13
N ARG A 350 -10.91 20.08 -6.13
CA ARG A 350 -11.33 20.20 -7.54
C ARG A 350 -12.12 18.99 -8.03
N ILE A 351 -11.96 17.84 -7.37
CA ILE A 351 -12.62 16.59 -7.75
C ILE A 351 -13.48 16.10 -6.59
N ILE A 352 -14.71 15.71 -6.92
CA ILE A 352 -15.66 15.08 -6.01
C ILE A 352 -16.06 13.72 -6.57
N VAL A 353 -15.91 12.67 -5.77
CA VAL A 353 -16.28 11.30 -6.10
C VAL A 353 -17.43 10.85 -5.19
N MET A 354 -18.60 10.65 -5.78
CA MET A 354 -19.81 10.14 -5.13
C MET A 354 -20.01 8.66 -5.49
N THR A 355 -19.91 7.76 -4.51
CA THR A 355 -20.00 6.29 -4.73
C THR A 355 -21.36 5.70 -4.31
N THR A 356 -22.44 6.46 -4.51
CA THR A 356 -23.81 6.05 -4.16
C THR A 356 -24.82 6.79 -5.03
N LYS A 357 -26.01 6.20 -5.19
CA LYS A 357 -27.18 6.93 -5.72
C LYS A 357 -27.75 7.83 -4.62
N GLU A 358 -28.55 8.82 -4.99
CA GLU A 358 -29.25 9.67 -4.00
C GLU A 358 -30.17 8.84 -3.10
N VAL A 359 -30.85 7.86 -3.70
CA VAL A 359 -31.78 6.94 -3.04
C VAL A 359 -31.44 5.50 -3.45
N GLU A 360 -31.33 4.62 -2.46
CA GLU A 360 -31.14 3.18 -2.64
C GLU A 360 -32.18 2.45 -1.78
N ARG A 361 -32.97 1.54 -2.37
CA ARG A 361 -34.10 0.85 -1.71
C ARG A 361 -35.03 1.77 -0.94
N ALA A 362 -35.43 2.87 -1.58
CA ALA A 362 -36.29 3.92 -0.99
C ALA A 362 -35.71 4.61 0.26
N ARG A 363 -34.41 4.46 0.54
CA ARG A 363 -33.72 5.17 1.62
C ARG A 363 -32.77 6.21 1.04
N SER A 364 -32.90 7.46 1.50
CA SER A 364 -31.97 8.52 1.12
C SER A 364 -30.57 8.20 1.63
N LYS A 365 -29.61 8.14 0.71
CA LYS A 365 -28.18 7.94 0.97
C LYS A 365 -27.41 9.26 0.90
N CYS A 366 -27.83 10.17 0.02
CA CYS A 366 -27.27 11.50 -0.14
C CYS A 366 -28.38 12.44 -0.66
N CYS A 367 -28.47 13.64 -0.07
CA CYS A 367 -29.24 14.73 -0.66
C CYS A 367 -28.46 15.29 -1.85
N ARG A 368 -29.15 15.63 -2.93
CA ARG A 368 -28.56 16.33 -4.07
C ARG A 368 -28.04 17.69 -3.62
N TYR A 369 -26.80 18.00 -4.00
CA TYR A 369 -26.09 19.24 -3.64
C TYR A 369 -25.59 20.00 -4.88
N TRP A 370 -26.09 19.66 -6.06
CA TRP A 370 -25.70 20.26 -7.33
C TRP A 370 -26.95 20.61 -8.15
N PRO A 371 -26.94 21.72 -8.92
CA PRO A 371 -28.04 22.12 -9.79
C PRO A 371 -28.13 21.23 -11.04
N SER A 372 -29.22 21.34 -11.80
CA SER A 372 -29.34 20.60 -13.08
C SER A 372 -28.47 21.22 -14.16
N LYS A 373 -28.21 20.48 -15.25
CA LYS A 373 -27.43 20.99 -16.38
C LYS A 373 -28.03 22.31 -16.89
N GLY A 374 -27.20 23.35 -16.97
CA GLY A 374 -27.59 24.71 -17.37
C GLY A 374 -28.26 25.55 -16.28
N GLU A 375 -28.46 25.00 -15.07
CA GLU A 375 -28.99 25.72 -13.93
C GLU A 375 -27.87 26.14 -12.97
N ARG A 376 -28.15 27.17 -12.17
CA ARG A 376 -27.28 27.63 -11.09
C ARG A 376 -28.04 27.75 -9.78
N GLU A 377 -27.37 27.41 -8.69
CA GLU A 377 -27.90 27.51 -7.33
C GLU A 377 -26.88 28.20 -6.42
N ARG A 378 -27.39 28.84 -5.36
CA ARG A 378 -26.55 29.48 -4.35
C ARG A 378 -26.45 28.61 -3.10
N TYR A 379 -25.24 28.41 -2.63
CA TYR A 379 -24.89 27.63 -1.46
C TYR A 379 -24.05 28.45 -0.47
N GLY A 380 -23.85 27.89 0.71
CA GLY A 380 -23.19 28.58 1.82
C GLY A 380 -24.20 29.24 2.76
N ARG A 381 -23.77 29.51 4.00
CA ARG A 381 -24.68 29.99 5.06
C ARG A 381 -25.16 31.42 4.79
N LYS A 382 -24.35 32.21 4.06
CA LYS A 382 -24.63 33.56 3.59
C LYS A 382 -24.92 33.59 2.08
N GLN A 383 -25.13 32.42 1.44
CA GLN A 383 -25.27 32.27 -0.01
C GLN A 383 -24.05 32.79 -0.79
N GLU A 384 -22.87 32.66 -0.21
CA GLU A 384 -21.60 33.17 -0.72
C GLU A 384 -21.02 32.37 -1.90
N PHE A 385 -21.55 31.17 -2.17
CA PHE A 385 -21.10 30.34 -3.28
C PHE A 385 -22.19 30.23 -4.34
N THR A 386 -21.84 30.40 -5.60
CA THR A 386 -22.71 30.07 -6.73
C THR A 386 -22.12 28.88 -7.46
N VAL A 387 -22.93 27.85 -7.66
CA VAL A 387 -22.54 26.66 -8.43
C VAL A 387 -23.44 26.56 -9.64
N GLU A 388 -22.84 26.35 -10.80
CA GLU A 388 -23.53 26.13 -12.07
C GLU A 388 -23.05 24.81 -12.68
N THR A 389 -23.98 23.95 -13.10
CA THR A 389 -23.62 22.71 -13.81
C THR A 389 -23.51 23.01 -15.30
N ILE A 390 -22.28 23.13 -15.80
CA ILE A 390 -22.01 23.52 -17.19
C ILE A 390 -22.11 22.31 -18.14
N GLU A 391 -21.64 21.16 -17.69
CA GLU A 391 -21.63 19.92 -18.47
C GLU A 391 -22.11 18.75 -17.61
N GLU A 392 -22.78 17.81 -18.27
CA GLU A 392 -23.21 16.54 -17.70
C GLU A 392 -23.08 15.50 -18.80
N ASP A 393 -22.32 14.45 -18.51
CA ASP A 393 -22.02 13.31 -19.37
C ASP A 393 -22.42 12.02 -18.64
N GLU A 394 -23.40 11.32 -19.20
CA GLU A 394 -23.95 10.10 -18.63
C GLU A 394 -23.33 8.87 -19.29
N GLN A 395 -22.65 8.06 -18.49
CA GLN A 395 -22.10 6.77 -18.88
C GLN A 395 -22.92 5.64 -18.24
N SER A 396 -22.68 4.39 -18.66
CA SER A 396 -23.41 3.24 -18.12
C SER A 396 -23.24 3.07 -16.61
N ASP A 397 -22.02 3.30 -16.12
CA ASP A 397 -21.65 2.99 -14.73
C ASP A 397 -21.51 4.22 -13.84
N TYR A 398 -21.43 5.41 -14.44
CA TYR A 398 -21.25 6.67 -13.73
C TYR A 398 -21.79 7.86 -14.52
N THR A 399 -22.00 8.98 -13.82
CA THR A 399 -22.25 10.29 -14.44
C THR A 399 -21.11 11.22 -14.08
N MET A 400 -20.56 11.95 -15.05
CA MET A 400 -19.59 13.02 -14.83
C MET A 400 -20.26 14.37 -15.05
N ARG A 401 -20.02 15.31 -14.14
CA ARG A 401 -20.48 16.69 -14.23
C ARG A 401 -19.30 17.62 -14.11
N VAL A 402 -19.27 18.64 -14.95
CA VAL A 402 -18.39 19.78 -14.75
C VAL A 402 -19.24 20.90 -14.16
N MET A 403 -18.82 21.41 -13.02
CA MET A 403 -19.48 22.50 -12.32
C MET A 403 -18.55 23.69 -12.21
N GLN A 404 -19.10 24.88 -12.38
CA GLN A 404 -18.41 26.14 -12.13
C GLN A 404 -18.80 26.64 -10.75
N LEU A 405 -17.84 26.72 -9.84
CA LEU A 405 -17.98 27.24 -8.49
C LEU A 405 -17.36 28.63 -8.40
N SER A 406 -18.15 29.65 -8.06
CA SER A 406 -17.69 31.01 -7.79
C SER A 406 -18.01 31.44 -6.37
N SER A 407 -17.14 32.28 -5.81
CA SER A 407 -17.28 32.84 -4.47
C SER A 407 -17.58 34.33 -4.53
N SER A 408 -18.41 34.80 -3.60
CA SER A 408 -18.61 36.23 -3.31
C SER A 408 -18.08 36.59 -1.91
N LEU A 409 -17.08 35.85 -1.44
CA LEU A 409 -16.37 36.16 -0.20
C LEU A 409 -15.36 37.28 -0.43
N PRO A 410 -15.21 38.24 0.51
CA PRO A 410 -14.26 39.33 0.36
C PRO A 410 -12.83 38.82 0.12
N GLY A 411 -12.22 39.25 -0.98
CA GLY A 411 -10.88 38.81 -1.41
C GLY A 411 -10.88 37.69 -2.44
N ASP A 412 -12.00 37.00 -2.63
CA ASP A 412 -12.20 35.88 -3.56
C ASP A 412 -13.28 36.17 -4.62
N ASP A 413 -13.84 37.38 -4.67
CA ASP A 413 -15.06 37.75 -5.42
C ASP A 413 -15.00 37.49 -6.94
N ASN A 414 -13.80 37.30 -7.50
CA ASN A 414 -13.58 36.99 -8.91
C ASN A 414 -13.01 35.59 -9.15
N GLU A 415 -12.79 34.80 -8.10
CA GLU A 415 -12.24 33.46 -8.26
C GLU A 415 -13.33 32.49 -8.72
N VAL A 416 -13.05 31.84 -9.86
CA VAL A 416 -13.90 30.82 -10.45
C VAL A 416 -13.11 29.52 -10.50
N ARG A 417 -13.72 28.45 -10.00
CA ARG A 417 -13.12 27.11 -9.92
C ARG A 417 -13.98 26.13 -10.68
N LEU A 418 -13.36 25.36 -11.58
CA LEU A 418 -14.00 24.18 -12.13
C LEU A 418 -13.91 23.04 -11.11
N ILE A 419 -15.04 22.34 -10.95
CA ILE A 419 -15.23 21.19 -10.08
C ILE A 419 -15.71 20.03 -10.93
N TRP A 420 -14.93 18.95 -10.95
CA TRP A 420 -15.29 17.71 -11.63
C TRP A 420 -15.95 16.76 -10.64
N HIS A 421 -17.24 16.49 -10.87
CA HIS A 421 -18.05 15.62 -10.03
C HIS A 421 -18.31 14.30 -10.74
N PHE A 422 -17.85 13.23 -10.12
CA PHE A 422 -17.98 11.86 -10.61
C PHE A 422 -18.93 11.11 -9.69
N GLN A 423 -20.07 10.68 -10.22
CA GLN A 423 -21.05 9.89 -9.49
C GLN A 423 -21.10 8.45 -10.02
N PHE A 424 -20.55 7.51 -9.26
CA PHE A 424 -20.59 6.09 -9.58
C PHE A 424 -21.94 5.47 -9.21
N LEU A 425 -22.62 4.88 -10.20
CA LEU A 425 -24.00 4.39 -10.13
C LEU A 425 -24.10 2.85 -10.17
N ALA A 426 -23.02 2.17 -10.57
CA ALA A 426 -22.98 0.72 -10.72
C ALA A 426 -22.71 -0.05 -9.41
N TRP A 427 -22.48 0.63 -8.27
CA TRP A 427 -22.28 -0.07 -6.99
C TRP A 427 -23.60 -0.67 -6.49
N PRO A 428 -23.65 -1.99 -6.19
CA PRO A 428 -24.87 -2.61 -5.69
C PRO A 428 -25.23 -2.19 -4.26
N ASP A 429 -26.51 -2.31 -3.90
CA ASP A 429 -26.98 -1.98 -2.54
C ASP A 429 -26.32 -2.86 -1.46
N HIS A 430 -26.05 -4.13 -1.77
CA HIS A 430 -25.33 -5.07 -0.92
C HIS A 430 -24.12 -5.64 -1.65
N GLY A 431 -23.02 -5.78 -0.92
CA GLY A 431 -21.77 -6.33 -1.43
C GLY A 431 -20.96 -5.32 -2.26
N CYS A 432 -20.23 -5.86 -3.22
CA CYS A 432 -19.37 -5.15 -4.15
C CYS A 432 -19.82 -5.43 -5.60
N PRO A 433 -19.41 -4.58 -6.56
CA PRO A 433 -19.58 -4.89 -7.98
C PRO A 433 -19.05 -6.28 -8.33
N SER A 434 -19.78 -7.04 -9.14
CA SER A 434 -19.39 -8.39 -9.55
C SER A 434 -18.19 -8.41 -10.51
N ASP A 435 -17.98 -7.31 -11.23
CA ASP A 435 -16.84 -7.11 -12.11
C ASP A 435 -15.99 -5.95 -11.58
N PRO A 436 -14.73 -6.18 -11.16
CA PRO A 436 -13.86 -5.12 -10.67
C PRO A 436 -13.50 -4.10 -11.76
N ARG A 437 -13.56 -4.46 -13.05
CA ARG A 437 -13.21 -3.58 -14.17
C ARG A 437 -14.06 -2.32 -14.19
N THR A 438 -15.32 -2.40 -13.79
CA THR A 438 -16.23 -1.25 -13.69
C THR A 438 -15.70 -0.19 -12.72
N VAL A 439 -15.14 -0.61 -11.58
CA VAL A 439 -14.53 0.31 -10.60
C VAL A 439 -13.17 0.81 -11.10
N LEU A 440 -12.36 -0.06 -11.72
CA LEU A 440 -11.04 0.30 -12.23
C LEU A 440 -11.12 1.35 -13.36
N ASN A 441 -12.04 1.16 -14.32
CA ASN A 441 -12.25 2.13 -15.40
C ASN A 441 -12.72 3.48 -14.86
N PHE A 442 -13.61 3.47 -13.86
CA PHE A 442 -14.06 4.69 -13.20
C PHE A 442 -12.92 5.43 -12.48
N LEU A 443 -12.08 4.70 -11.73
CA LEU A 443 -10.88 5.24 -11.08
C LEU A 443 -9.89 5.82 -12.10
N GLU A 444 -9.68 5.13 -13.21
CA GLU A 444 -8.81 5.61 -14.28
C GLU A 444 -9.30 6.95 -14.83
N LYS A 445 -10.62 7.11 -15.04
CA LYS A 445 -11.21 8.40 -15.47
C LYS A 445 -11.06 9.52 -14.45
N VAL A 446 -11.19 9.22 -13.16
CA VAL A 446 -10.89 10.20 -12.11
C VAL A 446 -9.41 10.63 -12.16
N ASN A 447 -8.50 9.67 -12.33
CA ASN A 447 -7.05 9.91 -12.33
C ASN A 447 -6.59 10.65 -13.61
N GLU A 448 -7.15 10.31 -14.78
CA GLU A 448 -6.96 11.05 -16.02
C GLU A 448 -7.42 12.51 -15.88
N CYS A 449 -8.60 12.72 -15.28
CA CYS A 449 -9.14 14.05 -15.04
C CYS A 449 -8.25 14.89 -14.12
N GLU A 450 -7.74 14.31 -13.04
CA GLU A 450 -6.78 14.97 -12.15
C GLU A 450 -5.50 15.35 -12.90
N ALA A 451 -4.91 14.40 -13.64
CA ALA A 451 -3.66 14.63 -14.36
C ALA A 451 -3.80 15.72 -15.46
N GLN A 452 -4.93 15.77 -16.15
CA GLN A 452 -5.17 16.73 -17.24
C GLN A 452 -5.51 18.14 -16.74
N ASN A 453 -6.26 18.24 -15.64
CA ASN A 453 -6.90 19.50 -15.26
C ASN A 453 -6.37 20.11 -13.96
N CYS A 454 -5.61 19.35 -13.17
CA CYS A 454 -5.11 19.77 -11.85
C CYS A 454 -3.57 19.84 -11.78
N PHE A 455 -2.86 19.74 -12.91
CA PHE A 455 -1.39 19.76 -12.93
C PHE A 455 -0.79 21.15 -12.69
N GLU A 456 -1.38 22.21 -13.27
CA GLU A 456 -0.83 23.58 -13.20
C GLU A 456 -1.30 24.37 -11.96
N VAL A 457 -2.41 23.97 -11.33
CA VAL A 457 -2.98 24.62 -10.16
C VAL A 457 -2.89 23.64 -8.99
N PRO A 458 -2.31 24.01 -7.84
CA PRO A 458 -2.19 23.10 -6.70
C PRO A 458 -3.58 22.74 -6.16
N ALA A 459 -4.13 21.63 -6.66
CA ALA A 459 -5.45 21.15 -6.29
C ALA A 459 -5.43 20.64 -4.84
N GLY A 460 -6.55 20.88 -4.16
CA GLY A 460 -6.84 20.30 -2.86
C GLY A 460 -7.05 18.78 -2.91
N PRO A 461 -7.29 18.17 -1.75
CA PRO A 461 -7.59 16.74 -1.67
C PRO A 461 -8.85 16.37 -2.46
N ILE A 462 -8.87 15.17 -3.04
CA ILE A 462 -10.05 14.60 -3.70
C ILE A 462 -11.10 14.30 -2.63
N ILE A 463 -12.32 14.83 -2.79
CA ILE A 463 -13.41 14.52 -1.88
C ILE A 463 -14.06 13.22 -2.33
N VAL A 464 -14.11 12.22 -1.45
CA VAL A 464 -14.76 10.93 -1.73
C VAL A 464 -15.86 10.71 -0.69
N HIS A 465 -17.07 10.42 -1.14
CA HIS A 465 -18.19 10.18 -0.25
C HIS A 465 -19.12 9.08 -0.76
N CYS A 466 -19.88 8.50 0.18
CA CYS A 466 -20.95 7.55 -0.11
C CYS A 466 -22.17 7.93 0.71
N SER A 467 -22.73 6.99 1.49
CA SER A 467 -23.73 7.28 2.51
C SER A 467 -23.08 7.65 3.84
N ALA A 468 -22.35 6.73 4.47
CA ALA A 468 -21.71 6.95 5.76
C ALA A 468 -20.28 7.51 5.67
N GLY A 469 -19.67 7.49 4.48
CA GLY A 469 -18.29 7.94 4.29
C GLY A 469 -17.23 6.97 4.85
N ILE A 470 -17.51 5.66 4.85
CA ILE A 470 -16.58 4.65 5.39
C ILE A 470 -16.38 3.44 4.46
N GLY A 471 -17.43 2.69 4.11
CA GLY A 471 -17.31 1.44 3.36
C GLY A 471 -16.86 1.66 1.91
N ARG A 472 -17.79 2.04 1.03
CA ARG A 472 -17.48 2.29 -0.40
C ARG A 472 -16.42 3.37 -0.59
N THR A 473 -16.48 4.43 0.23
CA THR A 473 -15.48 5.50 0.25
C THR A 473 -14.08 4.98 0.60
N GLY A 474 -13.93 4.21 1.68
CA GLY A 474 -12.66 3.63 2.08
C GLY A 474 -12.13 2.63 1.05
N THR A 475 -13.00 1.79 0.49
CA THR A 475 -12.64 0.86 -0.60
C THR A 475 -12.12 1.62 -1.83
N PHE A 476 -12.80 2.67 -2.27
CA PHE A 476 -12.34 3.50 -3.38
C PHE A 476 -10.96 4.11 -3.10
N ILE A 477 -10.80 4.78 -1.95
CA ILE A 477 -9.54 5.43 -1.56
C ILE A 477 -8.39 4.42 -1.49
N VAL A 478 -8.59 3.24 -0.89
CA VAL A 478 -7.54 2.23 -0.76
C VAL A 478 -7.13 1.66 -2.12
N ILE A 479 -8.09 1.32 -3.00
CA ILE A 479 -7.77 0.86 -4.36
C ILE A 479 -6.98 1.92 -5.10
N ASP A 480 -7.40 3.18 -5.00
CA ASP A 480 -6.74 4.30 -5.67
C ASP A 480 -5.31 4.51 -5.17
N ILE A 481 -5.08 4.48 -3.85
CA ILE A 481 -3.74 4.54 -3.25
C ILE A 481 -2.84 3.42 -3.79
N LEU A 482 -3.35 2.17 -3.81
CA LEU A 482 -2.57 1.02 -4.27
C LEU A 482 -2.25 1.10 -5.77
N LEU A 483 -3.21 1.51 -6.61
CA LEU A 483 -2.97 1.69 -8.04
C LEU A 483 -1.91 2.75 -8.34
N ASN A 484 -1.89 3.85 -7.58
CA ASN A 484 -0.87 4.89 -7.76
C ASN A 484 0.49 4.52 -7.16
N GLN A 485 0.56 3.49 -6.30
CA GLN A 485 1.82 2.93 -5.84
C GLN A 485 2.39 1.89 -6.81
N ILE A 486 1.53 1.23 -7.59
CA ILE A 486 1.93 0.24 -8.60
C ILE A 486 2.38 0.91 -9.91
N LYS A 487 1.74 2.01 -10.30
CA LYS A 487 2.13 2.85 -11.45
C LYS A 487 3.48 3.53 -11.19
#